data_AF-A0A9W9YFJ3-F1
#
_entry.id   AF-A0A9W9YFJ3-F1
#
_cell.length_a   1.000
_cell.length_b   1.000
_cell.length_c   1.000
_cell.angle_alpha   90.00
_cell.angle_beta   90.00
_cell.angle_gamma   90.00
#
_symmetry.space_group_name_H-M   'P 1'
#
loop_
_entity.id
_entity.type
_entity.pdbx_description
1 polymer ?
#
loop_
_entity_poly.entity_id
_entity_poly.type
_entity_poly.pdbx_seq_one_letter_code
_entity_poly.pdbx_strand_id
1 'polypeptide(L)'
;MDHLEVYPEKLVDLIRRDYKGAVLCPFPWRYCAKKGVPLDDNDPIEAYAAQLNQLGKLAFEALVKDQLAFSAGEMRGQSTEFIEFGFLSREASASKIKPKSSYAFTHKTIQEYFAAFYLAHQLLTGDSEKGTLLAKLSPIEKFWQVWEFLFTMVASKSDDMAVLLVSSLCASFSQERPERLSLGHSALHEDDEEEEEEDEEEDDDERDDDSEDYAYDDDIYMYDNDDDDDGNFDDDSFAAEICNNVCYPWERNRKLLPHADRSMVVEELLIGTMYLIAQCEQGETELKDYQKKMVLTLARCLPLNKCYRSRSDRFTYVRSEYLKANCKLTHLSWFANLDELALATIEHVLQSSHKLVYLHLCSELCSTSLTPALQANCTLTHLNLERARIRIAGAKALGQVLQSNCTLTHLSLLVTR
;
A
#
# COMPACT_ATOMS: atom_id res chain seq x y z
N MET A 1 -13.97 14.76 -30.86
CA MET A 1 -13.84 16.19 -30.61
C MET A 1 -15.17 16.58 -30.01
N ASP A 2 -15.35 16.68 -28.70
CA ASP A 2 -14.41 17.03 -27.64
C ASP A 2 -14.85 16.40 -26.30
N HIS A 3 -14.05 16.60 -25.25
CA HIS A 3 -14.17 16.08 -23.88
C HIS A 3 -13.45 14.74 -23.59
N LEU A 4 -12.15 14.71 -23.91
CA LEU A 4 -11.15 14.01 -23.09
C LEU A 4 -10.45 15.07 -22.21
N GLU A 5 -11.18 15.72 -21.31
CA GLU A 5 -10.54 16.25 -20.09
C GLU A 5 -10.38 15.06 -19.14
N VAL A 6 -9.41 14.22 -19.46
CA VAL A 6 -9.11 13.02 -18.69
C VAL A 6 -8.06 13.37 -17.66
N TYR A 7 -8.52 13.38 -16.41
CA TYR A 7 -7.73 13.25 -15.20
C TYR A 7 -6.53 12.32 -15.44
N PRO A 8 -5.28 12.83 -15.44
CA PRO A 8 -4.09 12.03 -15.74
C PRO A 8 -3.94 10.84 -14.79
N GLU A 9 -4.41 10.94 -13.54
CA GLU A 9 -4.36 9.84 -12.56
C GLU A 9 -5.25 8.65 -12.93
N LYS A 10 -6.46 8.88 -13.45
CA LYS A 10 -7.36 7.79 -13.86
C LYS A 10 -6.83 7.04 -15.08
N LEU A 11 -6.14 7.74 -16.00
CA LEU A 11 -5.49 7.13 -17.15
C LEU A 11 -4.24 6.35 -16.74
N VAL A 12 -3.43 6.91 -15.84
CA VAL A 12 -2.25 6.22 -15.29
C VAL A 12 -2.68 4.97 -14.52
N ASP A 13 -3.74 5.03 -13.73
CA ASP A 13 -4.28 3.86 -13.04
C ASP A 13 -4.90 2.85 -13.99
N LEU A 14 -5.57 3.28 -15.06
CA LEU A 14 -6.07 2.38 -16.11
C LEU A 14 -4.91 1.68 -16.86
N ILE A 15 -3.86 2.43 -17.16
CA ILE A 15 -2.63 1.95 -17.78
C ILE A 15 -1.89 0.99 -16.82
N ARG A 16 -1.86 1.26 -15.51
CA ARG A 16 -1.31 0.33 -14.49
C ARG A 16 -2.16 -0.94 -14.36
N ARG A 17 -3.49 -0.81 -14.40
CA ARG A 17 -4.47 -1.89 -14.19
C ARG A 17 -4.56 -2.88 -15.34
N ASP A 18 -4.50 -2.38 -16.57
CA ASP A 18 -4.59 -3.19 -17.78
C ASP A 18 -3.70 -2.59 -18.87
N TYR A 19 -2.39 -2.50 -18.62
CA TYR A 19 -1.44 -2.00 -19.63
C TYR A 19 -1.53 -2.82 -20.93
N LYS A 20 -1.82 -4.13 -20.79
CA LYS A 20 -2.06 -5.05 -21.89
C LYS A 20 -3.26 -4.60 -22.74
N GLY A 21 -4.41 -4.33 -22.14
CA GLY A 21 -5.60 -3.81 -22.81
C GLY A 21 -5.48 -2.37 -23.30
N ALA A 22 -4.87 -1.49 -22.50
CA ALA A 22 -4.81 -0.06 -22.76
C ALA A 22 -3.73 0.34 -23.77
N VAL A 23 -2.57 -0.32 -23.74
CA VAL A 23 -1.39 0.07 -24.55
C VAL A 23 -1.04 -0.97 -25.60
N LEU A 24 -1.30 -2.26 -25.38
CA LEU A 24 -1.01 -3.27 -26.39
C LEU A 24 -2.21 -3.67 -27.23
N CYS A 25 -3.45 -3.60 -26.75
CA CYS A 25 -4.61 -4.04 -27.53
C CYS A 25 -4.91 -3.13 -28.76
N PRO A 26 -4.82 -1.79 -28.67
CA PRO A 26 -5.21 -0.93 -29.79
C PRO A 26 -4.25 -0.97 -30.99
N PHE A 27 -2.95 -1.19 -30.77
CA PHE A 27 -1.93 -0.93 -31.80
C PHE A 27 -1.72 -2.09 -32.80
N PRO A 28 -1.57 -3.36 -32.37
CA PRO A 28 -1.56 -4.52 -33.24
C PRO A 28 -2.88 -4.68 -34.00
N TRP A 29 -4.03 -4.46 -33.36
CA TRP A 29 -5.32 -4.49 -34.03
C TRP A 29 -5.46 -3.41 -35.11
N ARG A 30 -5.02 -2.17 -34.83
CA ARG A 30 -4.97 -1.09 -35.83
C ARG A 30 -4.03 -1.41 -36.99
N TYR A 31 -2.90 -2.04 -36.72
CA TYR A 31 -1.97 -2.47 -37.76
C TYR A 31 -2.55 -3.58 -38.64
N CYS A 32 -3.06 -4.66 -38.05
CA CYS A 32 -3.65 -5.78 -38.78
C CYS A 32 -4.83 -5.32 -39.63
N ALA A 33 -5.69 -4.45 -39.09
CA ALA A 33 -6.78 -3.82 -39.83
C ALA A 33 -6.27 -2.96 -41.02
N LYS A 34 -5.16 -2.24 -40.84
CA LYS A 34 -4.54 -1.41 -41.90
C LYS A 34 -3.85 -2.24 -42.98
N LYS A 35 -3.27 -3.39 -42.63
CA LYS A 35 -2.50 -4.26 -43.54
C LYS A 35 -3.33 -5.39 -44.16
N GLY A 36 -4.59 -5.55 -43.74
CA GLY A 36 -5.45 -6.64 -44.20
C GLY A 36 -4.96 -8.01 -43.75
N VAL A 37 -4.20 -8.08 -42.64
CA VAL A 37 -3.77 -9.34 -42.04
C VAL A 37 -4.96 -9.88 -41.25
N PRO A 38 -5.50 -11.07 -41.59
CA PRO A 38 -6.55 -11.67 -40.79
C PRO A 38 -5.95 -11.98 -39.42
N LEU A 39 -6.48 -11.33 -38.39
CA LEU A 39 -6.31 -11.77 -37.01
C LEU A 39 -7.11 -13.07 -36.90
N ASP A 40 -6.46 -14.18 -36.60
CA ASP A 40 -7.20 -15.33 -36.07
C ASP A 40 -7.71 -14.96 -34.67
N ASP A 41 -8.49 -15.84 -34.04
CA ASP A 41 -8.99 -15.61 -32.68
C ASP A 41 -7.87 -15.55 -31.61
N ASN A 42 -6.58 -15.66 -31.97
CA ASN A 42 -5.47 -15.61 -31.02
C ASN A 42 -5.10 -14.18 -30.62
N ASP A 43 -4.58 -14.04 -29.41
CA ASP A 43 -4.09 -12.77 -28.86
C ASP A 43 -2.94 -12.23 -29.76
N PRO A 44 -3.06 -10.99 -30.31
CA PRO A 44 -2.01 -10.39 -31.12
C PRO A 44 -0.64 -10.36 -30.43
N ILE A 45 -0.62 -10.30 -29.10
CA ILE A 45 0.60 -10.29 -28.31
C ILE A 45 1.30 -11.66 -28.38
N GLU A 46 0.53 -12.75 -28.44
CA GLU A 46 1.07 -14.09 -28.62
C GLU A 46 1.56 -14.29 -30.05
N ALA A 47 0.82 -13.80 -31.05
CA ALA A 47 1.20 -13.89 -32.47
C ALA A 47 2.53 -13.18 -32.77
N TYR A 48 2.83 -12.07 -32.08
CA TYR A 48 4.06 -11.29 -32.25
C TYR A 48 5.05 -11.45 -31.09
N ALA A 49 4.87 -12.45 -30.21
CA ALA A 49 5.65 -12.56 -28.96
C ALA A 49 7.16 -12.56 -29.19
N ALA A 50 7.65 -13.26 -30.22
CA ALA A 50 9.08 -13.32 -30.53
C ALA A 50 9.64 -11.94 -30.94
N GLN A 51 8.91 -11.21 -31.77
CA GLN A 51 9.25 -9.87 -32.21
C GLN A 51 9.19 -8.88 -31.04
N LEU A 52 8.12 -8.90 -30.25
CA LEU A 52 7.97 -8.03 -29.07
C LEU A 52 9.06 -8.32 -28.03
N ASN A 53 9.49 -9.58 -27.89
CA ASN A 53 10.60 -9.95 -27.02
C ASN A 53 11.95 -9.40 -27.51
N GLN A 54 12.18 -9.35 -28.83
CA GLN A 54 13.37 -8.68 -29.40
C GLN A 54 13.33 -7.18 -29.14
N LEU A 55 12.18 -6.53 -29.31
CA LEU A 55 12.00 -5.11 -28.99
C LEU A 55 12.23 -4.85 -27.50
N GLY A 56 11.72 -5.73 -26.64
CA GLY A 56 11.92 -5.66 -25.19
C GLY A 56 13.37 -5.81 -24.77
N LYS A 57 14.14 -6.68 -25.44
CA LYS A 57 15.59 -6.79 -25.20
C LYS A 57 16.29 -5.46 -25.48
N LEU A 58 15.97 -4.81 -26.60
CA LEU A 58 16.52 -3.50 -26.95
C LEU A 58 16.11 -2.43 -25.93
N ALA A 59 14.84 -2.43 -25.52
CA ALA A 59 14.33 -1.52 -24.50
C ALA A 59 15.09 -1.66 -23.18
N PHE A 60 15.27 -2.90 -22.70
CA PHE A 60 15.98 -3.21 -21.47
C PHE A 60 17.45 -2.80 -21.52
N GLU A 61 18.18 -3.19 -22.58
CA GLU A 61 19.59 -2.84 -22.73
C GLU A 61 19.82 -1.32 -22.78
N ALA A 62 18.90 -0.58 -23.39
CA ALA A 62 18.96 0.87 -23.41
C ALA A 62 18.59 1.51 -22.07
N LEU A 63 17.57 1.02 -21.35
CA LEU A 63 17.24 1.52 -20.01
C LEU A 63 18.41 1.37 -19.02
N VAL A 64 19.09 0.22 -19.07
CA VAL A 64 20.29 -0.02 -18.25
C VAL A 64 21.41 0.97 -18.58
N LYS A 65 21.53 1.40 -19.84
CA LYS A 65 22.49 2.42 -20.30
C LYS A 65 21.99 3.86 -20.18
N ASP A 66 20.78 4.07 -19.65
CA ASP A 66 20.11 5.38 -19.60
C ASP A 66 19.89 6.04 -20.98
N GLN A 67 19.62 5.22 -21.99
CA GLN A 67 19.39 5.65 -23.36
C GLN A 67 17.89 5.65 -23.69
N LEU A 68 17.42 6.81 -24.17
CA LEU A 68 16.04 7.00 -24.67
C LEU A 68 15.93 6.92 -26.20
N ALA A 69 17.06 7.01 -26.89
CA ALA A 69 17.14 7.03 -28.35
C ALA A 69 18.13 5.99 -28.89
N PHE A 70 17.81 5.45 -30.06
CA PHE A 70 18.49 4.36 -30.75
C PHE A 70 18.92 4.81 -32.15
N SER A 71 20.11 4.40 -32.58
CA SER A 71 20.55 4.59 -33.95
C SER A 71 19.90 3.56 -34.90
N ALA A 72 19.81 3.90 -36.19
CA ALA A 72 19.41 2.93 -37.22
C ALA A 72 20.30 1.67 -37.28
N GLY A 73 21.53 1.72 -36.75
CA GLY A 73 22.40 0.56 -36.64
C GLY A 73 21.94 -0.42 -35.55
N GLU A 74 21.50 0.10 -34.40
CA GLU A 74 20.98 -0.69 -33.27
C GLU A 74 19.59 -1.27 -33.57
N MET A 75 18.83 -0.61 -34.45
CA MET A 75 17.58 -1.12 -35.01
C MET A 75 17.78 -2.21 -36.08
N ARG A 76 19.01 -2.46 -36.53
CA ARG A 76 19.29 -3.36 -37.65
C ARG A 76 19.09 -4.82 -37.21
N GLY A 77 17.93 -5.38 -37.55
CA GLY A 77 17.50 -6.73 -37.13
C GLY A 77 16.16 -6.75 -36.38
N GLN A 78 15.66 -5.58 -35.97
CA GLN A 78 14.30 -5.39 -35.48
C GLN A 78 13.33 -5.21 -36.66
N SER A 79 12.10 -5.69 -36.56
CA SER A 79 11.09 -5.45 -37.59
C SER A 79 10.79 -3.94 -37.67
N THR A 80 10.81 -3.36 -38.88
CA THR A 80 10.38 -1.96 -39.09
C THR A 80 8.91 -1.75 -38.79
N GLU A 81 8.15 -2.84 -38.61
CA GLU A 81 6.74 -2.86 -38.25
C GLU A 81 6.48 -2.19 -36.89
N PHE A 82 7.45 -2.10 -35.97
CA PHE A 82 7.24 -1.42 -34.68
C PHE A 82 7.05 0.09 -34.79
N ILE A 83 7.55 0.72 -35.84
CA ILE A 83 7.24 2.12 -36.18
C ILE A 83 5.79 2.20 -36.66
N GLU A 84 5.35 1.22 -37.43
CA GLU A 84 3.97 1.13 -37.91
C GLU A 84 2.99 0.79 -36.78
N PHE A 85 3.44 0.09 -35.74
CA PHE A 85 2.71 -0.13 -34.49
C PHE A 85 2.69 1.12 -33.60
N GLY A 86 3.48 2.16 -33.88
CA GLY A 86 3.49 3.39 -33.10
C GLY A 86 4.18 3.29 -31.73
N PHE A 87 4.89 2.20 -31.45
CA PHE A 87 5.71 2.09 -30.22
C PHE A 87 7.01 2.90 -30.33
N LEU A 88 7.50 3.09 -31.55
CA LEU A 88 8.70 3.86 -31.85
C LEU A 88 8.36 5.07 -32.73
N SER A 89 8.98 6.20 -32.42
CA SER A 89 8.98 7.40 -33.25
C SER A 89 10.34 7.60 -33.89
N ARG A 90 10.37 8.16 -35.10
CA ARG A 90 11.62 8.61 -35.73
C ARG A 90 11.88 10.04 -35.30
N GLU A 91 12.99 10.25 -34.59
CA GLU A 91 13.39 11.58 -34.15
C GLU A 91 14.12 12.35 -35.26
N ALA A 92 13.88 13.66 -35.30
CA ALA A 92 14.63 14.55 -36.17
C ALA A 92 16.10 14.56 -35.73
N SER A 93 17.00 14.41 -36.70
CA SER A 93 18.42 14.32 -36.36
C SER A 93 18.91 15.63 -35.73
N ALA A 94 19.62 15.53 -34.61
CA ALA A 94 20.23 16.69 -33.95
C ALA A 94 21.24 17.42 -34.86
N SER A 95 21.79 16.74 -35.87
CA SER A 95 22.64 17.36 -36.89
C SER A 95 21.89 17.61 -38.19
N LYS A 96 21.81 18.87 -38.60
CA LYS A 96 21.31 19.28 -39.92
C LYS A 96 22.31 19.01 -41.06
N ILE A 97 23.59 18.77 -40.73
CA ILE A 97 24.69 18.62 -41.69
C ILE A 97 24.96 17.14 -42.02
N LYS A 98 24.80 16.24 -41.04
CA LYS A 98 24.83 14.78 -41.23
C LYS A 98 23.64 14.15 -40.56
N PRO A 99 22.46 14.14 -41.21
CA PRO A 99 21.27 13.53 -40.63
C PRO A 99 21.51 12.03 -40.41
N LYS A 100 21.52 11.63 -39.13
CA LYS A 100 21.43 10.25 -38.68
C LYS A 100 20.00 9.95 -38.26
N SER A 101 19.42 8.89 -38.80
CA SER A 101 18.14 8.37 -38.34
C SER A 101 18.27 7.88 -36.90
N SER A 102 17.57 8.56 -36.00
CA SER A 102 17.41 8.23 -34.58
C SER A 102 15.97 7.79 -34.34
N TYR A 103 15.78 6.83 -33.44
CA TYR A 103 14.48 6.30 -33.06
C TYR A 103 14.35 6.40 -31.55
N ALA A 104 13.15 6.62 -31.03
CA ALA A 104 12.88 6.61 -29.60
C ALA A 104 11.54 5.96 -29.32
N PHE A 105 11.38 5.35 -28.14
CA PHE A 105 10.06 4.95 -27.68
C PHE A 105 9.18 6.20 -27.55
N THR A 106 7.91 6.07 -27.94
CA THR A 106 6.96 7.20 -27.87
C THR A 106 6.74 7.68 -26.43
N HIS A 107 6.97 6.83 -25.43
CA HIS A 107 7.00 7.19 -24.03
C HIS A 107 7.93 6.28 -23.22
N LYS A 108 8.51 6.80 -22.12
CA LYS A 108 9.40 6.03 -21.23
C LYS A 108 8.71 4.80 -20.63
N THR A 109 7.44 4.92 -20.24
CA THR A 109 6.69 3.78 -19.68
C THR A 109 6.47 2.65 -20.69
N ILE A 110 6.41 2.96 -21.99
CA ILE A 110 6.34 1.94 -23.05
C ILE A 110 7.68 1.20 -23.14
N GLN A 111 8.79 1.93 -23.04
CA GLN A 111 10.12 1.33 -22.96
C GLN A 111 10.25 0.43 -21.71
N GLU A 112 9.79 0.90 -20.55
CA GLU A 112 9.80 0.14 -19.28
C GLU A 112 8.92 -1.10 -19.34
N TYR A 113 7.75 -1.01 -19.98
CA TYR A 113 6.86 -2.15 -20.21
C TYR A 113 7.52 -3.22 -21.08
N PHE A 114 8.08 -2.84 -22.23
CA PHE A 114 8.73 -3.81 -23.11
C PHE A 114 9.99 -4.41 -22.48
N ALA A 115 10.72 -3.63 -21.67
CA ALA A 115 11.82 -4.16 -20.87
C ALA A 115 11.31 -5.22 -19.88
N ALA A 116 10.21 -4.95 -19.15
CA ALA A 116 9.59 -5.92 -18.25
C ALA A 116 9.09 -7.16 -19.01
N PHE A 117 8.51 -7.00 -20.21
CA PHE A 117 8.06 -8.11 -21.06
C PHE A 117 9.21 -9.04 -21.44
N TYR A 118 10.36 -8.48 -21.84
CA TYR A 118 11.57 -9.26 -22.12
C TYR A 118 12.06 -10.00 -20.88
N LEU A 119 12.13 -9.32 -19.74
CA LEU A 119 12.52 -9.94 -18.46
C LEU A 119 11.57 -11.06 -18.05
N ALA A 120 10.26 -10.86 -18.17
CA ALA A 120 9.24 -11.86 -17.87
C ALA A 120 9.44 -13.10 -18.73
N HIS A 121 9.69 -12.94 -20.03
CA HIS A 121 10.00 -14.06 -20.92
C HIS A 121 11.27 -14.80 -20.45
N GLN A 122 12.37 -14.09 -20.17
CA GLN A 122 13.61 -14.72 -19.68
C GLN A 122 13.41 -15.45 -18.35
N LEU A 123 12.60 -14.93 -17.44
CA LEU A 123 12.31 -15.58 -16.16
C LEU A 123 11.47 -16.84 -16.31
N LEU A 124 10.53 -16.86 -17.25
CA LEU A 124 9.60 -17.98 -17.43
C LEU A 124 10.16 -19.08 -18.35
N THR A 125 10.97 -18.74 -19.36
CA THR A 125 11.43 -19.69 -20.38
C THR A 125 12.95 -19.84 -20.45
N GLY A 126 13.72 -18.94 -19.83
CA GLY A 126 15.18 -18.91 -19.97
C GLY A 126 15.93 -19.80 -18.99
N ASP A 127 17.01 -20.43 -19.48
CA ASP A 127 18.01 -21.18 -18.70
C ASP A 127 19.04 -20.26 -18.00
N SER A 128 18.96 -18.95 -18.23
CA SER A 128 19.94 -17.99 -17.71
C SER A 128 19.87 -17.84 -16.19
N GLU A 129 20.97 -17.36 -15.60
CA GLU A 129 21.05 -17.04 -14.17
C GLU A 129 20.14 -15.85 -13.81
N LYS A 130 18.87 -16.15 -13.50
CA LYS A 130 17.76 -15.20 -13.30
C LYS A 130 18.09 -14.08 -12.29
N GLY A 131 18.82 -14.42 -11.22
CA GLY A 131 19.25 -13.45 -10.21
C GLY A 131 20.19 -12.38 -10.78
N THR A 132 21.13 -12.75 -11.65
CA THR A 132 22.07 -11.83 -12.31
C THR A 132 21.35 -10.88 -13.27
N LEU A 133 20.26 -11.33 -13.88
CA LEU A 133 19.42 -10.50 -14.73
C LEU A 133 18.66 -9.44 -13.91
N LEU A 134 18.04 -9.85 -12.79
CA LEU A 134 17.30 -8.97 -11.89
C LEU A 134 18.21 -7.97 -11.15
N ALA A 135 19.45 -8.36 -10.84
CA ALA A 135 20.43 -7.48 -10.21
C ALA A 135 20.79 -6.25 -11.08
N LYS A 136 20.50 -6.28 -12.39
CA LYS A 136 20.67 -5.12 -13.28
C LYS A 136 19.60 -4.03 -13.05
N LEU A 137 18.51 -4.34 -12.37
CA LEU A 137 17.45 -3.38 -12.00
C LEU A 137 17.80 -2.63 -10.70
N SER A 138 18.97 -1.98 -10.69
CA SER A 138 19.42 -1.12 -9.61
C SER A 138 19.99 0.20 -10.18
N PRO A 139 19.66 1.37 -9.61
CA PRO A 139 18.92 1.58 -8.37
C PRO A 139 17.40 1.31 -8.49
N ILE A 140 16.75 0.81 -7.43
CA ILE A 140 15.33 0.41 -7.46
C ILE A 140 14.44 1.56 -7.95
N GLU A 141 14.68 2.77 -7.47
CA GLU A 141 13.87 3.95 -7.82
C GLU A 141 13.83 4.18 -9.34
N LYS A 142 14.95 3.94 -10.04
CA LYS A 142 15.04 4.11 -11.50
C LYS A 142 14.20 3.08 -12.25
N PHE A 143 14.05 1.89 -11.69
CA PHE A 143 13.44 0.73 -12.33
C PHE A 143 12.10 0.31 -11.68
N TRP A 144 11.53 1.13 -10.79
CA TRP A 144 10.29 0.79 -10.07
C TRP A 144 9.14 0.42 -11.01
N GLN A 145 8.96 1.19 -12.09
CA GLN A 145 7.93 0.89 -13.08
C GLN A 145 8.15 -0.45 -13.80
N VAL A 146 9.42 -0.82 -14.04
CA VAL A 146 9.77 -2.15 -14.60
C VAL A 146 9.43 -3.25 -13.60
N TRP A 147 9.73 -3.05 -12.31
CA TRP A 147 9.34 -3.99 -11.25
C TRP A 147 7.81 -4.16 -11.17
N GLU A 148 7.05 -3.07 -11.26
CA GLU A 148 5.58 -3.11 -11.25
C GLU A 148 5.01 -3.99 -12.38
N PHE A 149 5.48 -3.77 -13.61
CA PHE A 149 5.09 -4.60 -14.75
C PHE A 149 5.58 -6.05 -14.62
N LEU A 150 6.78 -6.25 -14.08
CA LEU A 150 7.34 -7.60 -13.95
C LEU A 150 6.58 -8.45 -12.94
N PHE A 151 6.18 -7.88 -11.80
CA PHE A 151 5.36 -8.56 -10.79
C PHE A 151 4.02 -9.01 -11.37
N THR A 152 3.33 -8.12 -12.09
CA THR A 152 2.01 -8.43 -12.68
C THR A 152 2.10 -9.48 -13.80
N MET A 153 3.20 -9.52 -14.56
CA MET A 153 3.40 -10.49 -15.64
C MET A 153 3.77 -11.89 -15.15
N VAL A 154 4.52 -12.00 -14.06
CA VAL A 154 5.24 -13.23 -13.70
C VAL A 154 4.73 -13.88 -12.41
N ALA A 155 4.30 -13.10 -11.41
CA ALA A 155 4.04 -13.64 -10.07
C ALA A 155 2.97 -14.74 -10.05
N SER A 156 1.88 -14.56 -10.81
CA SER A 156 0.79 -15.54 -10.88
C SER A 156 1.11 -16.79 -11.72
N LYS A 157 2.27 -16.82 -12.40
CA LYS A 157 2.66 -17.94 -13.28
C LYS A 157 3.47 -19.01 -12.54
N SER A 158 4.15 -18.67 -11.46
CA SER A 158 4.98 -19.59 -10.69
C SER A 158 5.31 -19.03 -9.31
N ASP A 159 5.01 -19.79 -8.27
CA ASP A 159 5.33 -19.46 -6.88
C ASP A 159 6.83 -19.19 -6.67
N ASP A 160 7.70 -20.00 -7.30
CA ASP A 160 9.16 -19.84 -7.21
C ASP A 160 9.61 -18.51 -7.81
N MET A 161 9.00 -18.11 -8.94
CA MET A 161 9.30 -16.82 -9.57
C MET A 161 8.75 -15.65 -8.73
N ALA A 162 7.55 -15.79 -8.17
CA ALA A 162 6.96 -14.80 -7.28
C ALA A 162 7.88 -14.51 -6.06
N VAL A 163 8.38 -15.58 -5.42
CA VAL A 163 9.35 -15.49 -4.33
C VAL A 163 10.68 -14.90 -4.78
N LEU A 164 11.17 -15.28 -5.97
CA LEU A 164 12.41 -14.75 -6.54
C LEU A 164 12.34 -13.24 -6.77
N LEU A 165 11.20 -12.73 -7.27
CA LEU A 165 10.99 -11.31 -7.51
C LEU A 165 11.10 -10.50 -6.21
N VAL A 166 10.38 -10.90 -5.16
CA VAL A 166 10.43 -10.24 -3.84
C VAL A 166 11.84 -10.31 -3.26
N SER A 167 12.47 -11.48 -3.29
CA SER A 167 13.83 -11.66 -2.76
C SER A 167 14.85 -10.79 -3.48
N SER A 168 14.73 -10.69 -4.81
CA SER A 168 15.64 -9.90 -5.64
C SER A 168 15.44 -8.40 -5.43
N LEU A 169 14.19 -7.93 -5.33
CA LEU A 169 13.88 -6.54 -5.00
C LEU A 169 14.47 -6.15 -3.64
N CYS A 170 14.29 -7.00 -2.62
CA CYS A 170 14.87 -6.77 -1.28
C CYS A 170 16.41 -6.81 -1.30
N ALA A 171 17.01 -7.68 -2.10
CA ALA A 171 18.46 -7.78 -2.24
C ALA A 171 19.05 -6.54 -2.92
N SER A 172 18.43 -6.03 -3.99
CA SER A 172 18.84 -4.79 -4.65
C SER A 172 18.81 -3.61 -3.68
N PHE A 173 17.76 -3.52 -2.85
CA PHE A 173 17.65 -2.48 -1.84
C PHE A 173 18.76 -2.56 -0.80
N SER A 174 19.06 -3.77 -0.34
CA SER A 174 20.09 -4.01 0.68
C SER A 174 21.50 -3.65 0.18
N GLN A 175 21.71 -3.67 -1.15
CA GLN A 175 22.98 -3.30 -1.79
C GLN A 175 23.10 -1.78 -2.05
N GLU A 176 21.97 -1.06 -2.10
CA GLU A 176 21.95 0.39 -2.32
C GLU A 176 22.38 1.14 -1.05
N ARG A 177 23.40 2.00 -1.16
CA ARG A 177 23.83 2.84 -0.03
C ARG A 177 22.70 3.85 0.29
N PRO A 178 22.31 3.98 1.56
CA PRO A 178 21.12 4.75 1.97
C PRO A 178 21.19 6.27 1.72
N GLU A 179 22.34 6.82 1.32
CA GLU A 179 22.50 8.25 1.02
C GLU A 179 21.81 8.69 -0.29
N ARG A 180 21.33 7.77 -1.13
CA ARG A 180 20.76 8.08 -2.46
C ARG A 180 19.24 8.02 -2.56
N LEU A 181 18.57 7.58 -1.50
CA LEU A 181 17.13 7.32 -1.55
C LEU A 181 16.36 8.56 -1.13
N SER A 182 16.34 9.56 -2.02
CA SER A 182 15.38 10.66 -1.94
C SER A 182 14.26 10.33 -2.92
N LEU A 183 13.24 9.60 -2.48
CA LEU A 183 12.02 9.44 -3.25
C LEU A 183 11.41 10.84 -3.48
N GLY A 184 11.66 11.37 -4.67
CA GLY A 184 11.01 12.57 -5.16
C GLY A 184 9.50 12.32 -5.22
N HIS A 185 8.76 13.12 -4.46
CA HIS A 185 7.31 13.06 -4.40
C HIS A 185 6.69 13.14 -5.80
N SER A 186 5.82 12.18 -6.10
CA SER A 186 4.79 12.31 -7.13
C SER A 186 3.71 11.26 -6.84
N ALA A 187 2.49 11.74 -6.59
CA ALA A 187 1.26 11.02 -6.30
C ALA A 187 1.10 10.58 -4.83
N LEU A 188 0.77 11.54 -3.98
CA LEU A 188 -0.41 11.57 -3.11
C LEU A 188 -0.45 12.99 -2.53
N HIS A 189 -1.16 13.92 -3.20
CA HIS A 189 -1.47 15.21 -2.59
C HIS A 189 -2.46 14.98 -1.45
N GLU A 190 -2.06 15.53 -0.30
CA GLU A 190 -2.85 15.75 0.90
C GLU A 190 -3.88 16.85 0.58
N ASP A 191 -5.16 16.58 0.85
CA ASP A 191 -6.18 17.63 1.03
C ASP A 191 -6.34 17.82 2.55
N ASP A 192 -5.47 18.66 3.12
CA ASP A 192 -5.75 19.54 4.28
C ASP A 192 -5.62 20.96 3.64
N GLU A 193 -6.42 21.99 3.86
CA GLU A 193 -7.20 22.54 4.98
C GLU A 193 -8.44 23.25 4.34
N GLU A 194 -9.49 23.61 5.06
CA GLU A 194 -9.61 24.96 5.65
C GLU A 194 -10.58 24.91 6.85
N GLU A 195 -10.04 25.20 8.04
CA GLU A 195 -10.83 25.71 9.17
C GLU A 195 -11.07 27.20 8.90
N GLU A 196 -12.32 27.61 8.69
CA GLU A 196 -12.69 29.02 8.77
C GLU A 196 -13.10 29.32 10.22
N GLU A 197 -12.29 30.15 10.86
CA GLU A 197 -12.69 30.96 12.02
C GLU A 197 -13.70 32.00 11.52
N GLU A 198 -14.90 32.07 12.12
CA GLU A 198 -15.76 33.24 12.01
C GLU A 198 -16.00 33.82 13.41
N ASP A 199 -15.56 35.07 13.53
CA ASP A 199 -15.68 35.98 14.65
C ASP A 199 -17.14 36.40 14.92
N GLU A 200 -17.37 36.81 16.17
CA GLU A 200 -18.59 37.41 16.72
C GLU A 200 -19.08 38.63 15.91
N GLU A 201 -20.38 38.69 15.59
CA GLU A 201 -21.13 39.95 15.58
C GLU A 201 -22.53 39.77 16.19
N GLU A 202 -22.80 40.59 17.22
CA GLU A 202 -24.12 40.87 17.78
C GLU A 202 -24.96 41.64 16.75
N ASP A 203 -26.23 41.30 16.59
CA ASP A 203 -27.28 42.29 16.33
C ASP A 203 -28.67 41.72 16.70
N ASP A 204 -29.36 42.49 17.56
CA ASP A 204 -30.76 42.36 17.93
C ASP A 204 -31.68 42.55 16.70
N ASP A 205 -32.80 41.81 16.62
CA ASP A 205 -34.10 42.44 16.35
C ASP A 205 -35.29 41.50 16.62
N GLU A 206 -36.35 42.12 17.13
CA GLU A 206 -37.58 41.51 17.65
C GLU A 206 -38.55 40.97 16.57
N ARG A 207 -39.52 40.14 17.04
CA ARG A 207 -40.90 39.92 16.51
C ARG A 207 -41.06 39.07 15.24
N ASP A 208 -42.12 38.29 15.02
CA ASP A 208 -43.45 38.17 15.62
C ASP A 208 -43.98 36.73 15.44
N ASP A 209 -44.98 36.45 16.28
CA ASP A 209 -45.93 35.34 16.33
C ASP A 209 -46.59 35.00 14.96
N ASP A 210 -46.78 33.71 14.65
CA ASP A 210 -48.09 33.21 14.21
C ASP A 210 -48.13 31.68 14.10
N SER A 211 -49.22 31.15 14.63
CA SER A 211 -49.56 29.79 14.97
C SER A 211 -50.19 28.95 13.84
N GLU A 212 -50.38 27.67 14.15
CA GLU A 212 -51.33 26.66 13.63
C GLU A 212 -50.74 25.62 12.64
N ASP A 213 -50.36 24.42 13.09
CA ASP A 213 -51.15 23.27 13.61
C ASP A 213 -51.67 22.36 12.50
N TYR A 214 -51.21 21.09 12.48
CA TYR A 214 -52.04 19.88 12.40
C TYR A 214 -51.19 18.65 12.74
N ALA A 215 -51.51 18.08 13.91
CA ALA A 215 -51.09 16.80 14.46
C ALA A 215 -51.33 15.58 13.55
N TYR A 216 -50.53 14.51 13.74
CA TYR A 216 -51.01 13.25 14.31
C TYR A 216 -49.86 12.45 14.92
N ASP A 217 -50.21 11.87 16.06
CA ASP A 217 -49.45 11.35 17.18
C ASP A 217 -49.29 9.82 17.15
N ASP A 218 -48.66 9.29 18.20
CA ASP A 218 -48.61 7.90 18.72
C ASP A 218 -47.43 7.01 18.22
N ASP A 219 -46.60 6.40 19.08
CA ASP A 219 -46.52 6.38 20.55
C ASP A 219 -45.26 5.60 21.03
N ILE A 220 -44.55 6.15 22.04
CA ILE A 220 -44.15 5.56 23.36
C ILE A 220 -43.31 4.23 23.37
N TYR A 221 -42.20 4.06 24.12
CA TYR A 221 -41.95 4.16 25.59
C TYR A 221 -40.52 4.67 25.88
N MET A 222 -40.28 5.74 26.65
CA MET A 222 -40.34 5.91 28.12
C MET A 222 -39.52 4.90 28.94
N TYR A 223 -38.44 5.37 29.57
CA TYR A 223 -38.15 5.07 30.97
C TYR A 223 -37.62 6.31 31.68
N ASP A 224 -38.35 6.62 32.74
CA ASP A 224 -38.30 7.76 33.66
C ASP A 224 -36.94 8.02 34.30
N ASN A 225 -36.56 9.30 34.36
CA ASN A 225 -35.79 9.86 35.46
C ASN A 225 -36.79 10.31 36.52
N ASP A 226 -36.62 9.82 37.75
CA ASP A 226 -36.79 10.55 39.02
C ASP A 226 -37.10 9.53 40.12
N ASP A 227 -36.07 9.17 40.89
CA ASP A 227 -36.25 8.83 42.30
C ASP A 227 -35.13 9.54 43.06
N ASP A 228 -35.53 10.55 43.83
CA ASP A 228 -34.79 11.11 44.94
C ASP A 228 -34.43 9.98 45.92
N ASP A 229 -33.15 9.62 46.01
CA ASP A 229 -32.62 8.96 47.21
C ASP A 229 -31.41 9.77 47.70
N ASP A 230 -31.64 10.49 48.80
CA ASP A 230 -30.62 11.04 49.71
C ASP A 230 -29.83 9.88 50.36
N GLY A 231 -29.15 9.10 49.53
CA GLY A 231 -28.17 8.11 49.90
C GLY A 231 -26.81 8.79 49.86
N ASN A 232 -26.32 9.20 51.02
CA ASN A 232 -24.93 9.54 51.28
C ASN A 232 -24.04 8.33 50.88
N PHE A 233 -23.78 8.17 49.58
CA PHE A 233 -22.77 7.26 49.07
C PHE A 233 -21.46 7.90 49.44
N ASP A 234 -20.87 7.37 50.51
CA ASP A 234 -19.50 7.58 50.85
C ASP A 234 -18.69 7.58 49.56
N ASP A 235 -18.03 8.71 49.32
CA ASP A 235 -16.95 8.90 48.37
C ASP A 235 -15.81 7.96 48.79
N ASP A 236 -16.02 6.66 48.61
CA ASP A 236 -14.97 5.71 48.30
C ASP A 236 -14.48 6.08 46.90
N SER A 237 -13.92 7.28 46.80
CA SER A 237 -12.96 7.66 45.78
C SER A 237 -12.06 6.44 45.67
N PHE A 238 -12.23 5.71 44.57
CA PHE A 238 -11.37 4.60 44.22
C PHE A 238 -10.01 5.24 43.97
N ALA A 239 -9.26 5.45 45.05
CA ALA A 239 -7.87 5.78 45.05
C ALA A 239 -7.14 4.50 44.65
N ALA A 240 -7.43 4.03 43.43
CA ALA A 240 -6.37 3.46 42.65
C ALA A 240 -5.25 4.48 42.74
N GLU A 241 -4.09 4.07 43.24
CA GLU A 241 -2.85 4.70 42.87
C GLU A 241 -2.77 4.57 41.34
N ILE A 242 -3.52 5.42 40.64
CA ILE A 242 -3.28 5.75 39.25
C ILE A 242 -1.87 6.27 39.35
N CYS A 243 -0.93 5.44 38.92
CA CYS A 243 0.42 5.86 38.74
C CYS A 243 0.33 7.12 37.88
N ASN A 244 0.47 8.29 38.52
CA ASN A 244 0.83 9.55 37.88
C ASN A 244 2.28 9.39 37.39
N ASN A 245 2.57 8.27 36.72
CA ASN A 245 3.76 8.10 35.95
C ASN A 245 3.49 8.86 34.65
N VAL A 246 3.54 10.18 34.78
CA VAL A 246 3.70 11.17 33.70
C VAL A 246 5.03 10.92 32.94
N CYS A 247 5.66 9.74 33.10
CA CYS A 247 7.06 9.45 32.83
C CYS A 247 7.27 8.35 31.78
N TYR A 248 6.26 7.57 31.38
CA TYR A 248 6.41 6.81 30.12
C TYR A 248 6.10 7.75 28.97
N PRO A 249 7.07 8.10 28.11
CA PRO A 249 6.81 8.83 26.89
C PRO A 249 6.07 7.86 25.96
N TRP A 250 4.76 7.71 26.16
CA TRP A 250 3.87 7.10 25.18
C TRP A 250 4.24 7.76 23.86
N GLU A 251 4.72 6.98 22.89
CA GLU A 251 5.17 7.49 21.60
C GLU A 251 3.93 8.08 20.89
N ARG A 252 3.54 9.29 21.28
CA ARG A 252 2.46 10.07 20.70
C ARG A 252 2.91 10.43 19.31
N ASN A 253 2.03 10.19 18.34
CA ASN A 253 2.23 10.45 16.93
C ASN A 253 3.17 11.63 16.67
N ARG A 254 4.32 11.33 16.06
CA ARG A 254 5.09 12.25 15.22
C ARG A 254 5.44 13.59 15.88
N LYS A 255 6.41 13.60 16.80
CA LYS A 255 7.27 14.79 16.94
C LYS A 255 8.69 14.43 16.50
N LEU A 256 8.96 14.75 15.24
CA LEU A 256 10.28 14.98 14.65
C LEU A 256 11.20 13.75 14.60
N LEU A 257 10.99 12.86 13.62
CA LEU A 257 12.15 12.16 13.03
C LEU A 257 12.85 13.18 12.11
N PRO A 258 14.02 13.73 12.48
CA PRO A 258 14.75 14.66 11.63
C PRO A 258 15.40 13.88 10.50
N HIS A 259 15.15 14.32 9.26
CA HIS A 259 15.73 13.78 8.03
C HIS A 259 15.34 12.33 7.70
N ALA A 260 15.46 11.98 6.41
CA ALA A 260 15.18 10.64 5.90
C ALA A 260 16.11 9.61 6.56
N ASP A 261 15.71 9.12 7.73
CA ASP A 261 16.34 7.99 8.38
C ASP A 261 16.13 6.74 7.51
N ARG A 262 17.11 5.84 7.51
CA ARG A 262 17.07 4.55 6.83
C ARG A 262 15.79 3.76 7.17
N SER A 263 15.23 3.94 8.37
CA SER A 263 13.97 3.33 8.77
C SER A 263 12.77 3.77 7.90
N MET A 264 12.73 5.03 7.48
CA MET A 264 11.63 5.57 6.68
C MET A 264 11.68 5.03 5.24
N VAL A 265 12.88 4.97 4.67
CA VAL A 265 13.09 4.43 3.31
C VAL A 265 12.76 2.93 3.23
N VAL A 266 13.11 2.16 4.28
CA VAL A 266 12.71 0.76 4.40
C VAL A 266 11.19 0.61 4.45
N GLU A 267 10.51 1.50 5.19
CA GLU A 267 9.05 1.50 5.30
C GLU A 267 8.38 1.83 3.96
N GLU A 268 8.92 2.80 3.20
CA GLU A 268 8.44 3.12 1.86
C GLU A 268 8.58 1.96 0.88
N LEU A 269 9.75 1.31 0.83
CA LEU A 269 9.93 0.13 -0.01
C LEU A 269 8.98 -1.00 0.42
N LEU A 270 8.80 -1.22 1.72
CA LEU A 270 7.90 -2.24 2.23
C LEU A 270 6.46 -1.97 1.77
N ILE A 271 5.98 -0.74 1.94
CA ILE A 271 4.64 -0.31 1.51
C ILE A 271 4.49 -0.49 0.00
N GLY A 272 5.48 -0.04 -0.79
CA GLY A 272 5.49 -0.21 -2.23
C GLY A 272 5.44 -1.69 -2.64
N THR A 273 6.21 -2.55 -1.98
CA THR A 273 6.24 -3.99 -2.28
C THR A 273 4.94 -4.67 -1.89
N MET A 274 4.33 -4.30 -0.76
CA MET A 274 3.00 -4.78 -0.37
C MET A 274 1.95 -4.40 -1.42
N TYR A 275 2.02 -3.16 -1.92
CA TYR A 275 1.16 -2.71 -3.01
C TYR A 275 1.36 -3.57 -4.26
N LEU A 276 2.61 -3.82 -4.69
CA LEU A 276 2.88 -4.70 -5.84
C LEU A 276 2.29 -6.11 -5.67
N ILE A 277 2.41 -6.70 -4.48
CA ILE A 277 1.84 -8.03 -4.20
C ILE A 277 0.31 -8.00 -4.29
N ALA A 278 -0.33 -6.96 -3.75
CA ALA A 278 -1.79 -6.79 -3.84
C ALA A 278 -2.25 -6.60 -5.28
N GLN A 279 -1.47 -5.92 -6.12
CA GLN A 279 -1.79 -5.64 -7.52
C GLN A 279 -1.71 -6.87 -8.44
N CYS A 280 -1.05 -7.96 -8.03
CA CYS A 280 -0.98 -9.18 -8.82
C CYS A 280 -2.37 -9.79 -9.11
N GLU A 281 -3.36 -9.54 -8.24
CA GLU A 281 -4.75 -9.96 -8.44
C GLU A 281 -5.70 -8.99 -7.72
N GLN A 282 -6.45 -8.19 -8.48
CA GLN A 282 -7.45 -7.27 -7.91
C GLN A 282 -8.79 -7.97 -7.71
N GLY A 283 -9.45 -7.71 -6.58
CA GLY A 283 -10.88 -8.02 -6.38
C GLY A 283 -11.19 -9.30 -5.60
N GLU A 284 -10.19 -10.00 -5.08
CA GLU A 284 -10.41 -11.16 -4.20
C GLU A 284 -10.34 -10.74 -2.72
N THR A 285 -11.25 -11.30 -1.91
CA THR A 285 -11.29 -11.11 -0.45
C THR A 285 -10.24 -11.95 0.30
N GLU A 286 -9.38 -12.67 -0.43
CA GLU A 286 -8.31 -13.48 0.14
C GLU A 286 -7.08 -13.43 -0.77
N LEU A 287 -5.89 -13.60 -0.19
CA LEU A 287 -4.66 -13.76 -0.95
C LEU A 287 -4.51 -15.19 -1.47
N LYS A 288 -4.06 -15.31 -2.72
CA LYS A 288 -3.64 -16.60 -3.30
C LYS A 288 -2.36 -17.10 -2.66
N ASP A 289 -2.10 -18.40 -2.81
CA ASP A 289 -0.93 -19.06 -2.22
C ASP A 289 0.40 -18.42 -2.63
N TYR A 290 0.53 -18.01 -3.90
CA TYR A 290 1.73 -17.32 -4.37
C TYR A 290 1.90 -15.94 -3.71
N GLN A 291 0.82 -15.17 -3.53
CA GLN A 291 0.85 -13.89 -2.82
C GLN A 291 1.23 -14.10 -1.36
N LYS A 292 0.66 -15.11 -0.68
CA LYS A 292 1.05 -15.49 0.69
C LYS A 292 2.54 -15.82 0.77
N LYS A 293 3.09 -16.59 -0.18
CA LYS A 293 4.53 -16.89 -0.27
C LYS A 293 5.39 -15.65 -0.50
N MET A 294 4.95 -14.72 -1.34
CA MET A 294 5.60 -13.42 -1.55
C MET A 294 5.63 -12.61 -0.25
N VAL A 295 4.51 -12.53 0.47
CA VAL A 295 4.41 -11.82 1.76
C VAL A 295 5.32 -12.44 2.81
N LEU A 296 5.33 -13.77 2.94
CA LEU A 296 6.22 -14.49 3.84
C LEU A 296 7.69 -14.21 3.53
N THR A 297 8.04 -14.15 2.24
CA THR A 297 9.38 -13.80 1.78
C THR A 297 9.74 -12.36 2.16
N LEU A 298 8.81 -11.42 1.92
CA LEU A 298 8.97 -10.01 2.29
C LEU A 298 9.21 -9.83 3.79
N ALA A 299 8.42 -10.50 4.64
CA ALA A 299 8.59 -10.49 6.09
C ALA A 299 9.94 -11.04 6.56
N ARG A 300 10.52 -11.99 5.82
CA ARG A 300 11.85 -12.55 6.11
C ARG A 300 12.98 -11.65 5.64
N CYS A 301 12.84 -11.03 4.47
CA CYS A 301 13.87 -10.17 3.87
C CYS A 301 13.91 -8.78 4.51
N LEU A 302 12.75 -8.21 4.85
CA LEU A 302 12.61 -6.87 5.42
C LEU A 302 11.71 -6.90 6.67
N PRO A 303 12.16 -7.50 7.78
CA PRO A 303 11.37 -7.54 9.01
C PRO A 303 11.30 -6.16 9.68
N LEU A 304 10.09 -5.70 10.02
CA LEU A 304 9.89 -4.48 10.79
C LEU A 304 10.02 -4.71 12.30
N ASN A 305 10.75 -3.82 12.98
CA ASN A 305 10.77 -3.77 14.45
C ASN A 305 9.60 -2.96 15.02
N LYS A 306 9.20 -1.89 14.33
CA LYS A 306 8.19 -0.95 14.79
C LYS A 306 7.26 -0.63 13.62
N CYS A 307 5.95 -0.64 13.84
CA CYS A 307 4.93 -0.38 12.84
C CYS A 307 4.01 0.74 13.34
N TYR A 308 4.07 1.93 12.72
CA TYR A 308 3.36 3.13 13.17
C TYR A 308 2.31 3.65 12.19
N ARG A 309 2.33 3.22 10.93
CA ARG A 309 1.38 3.70 9.92
C ARG A 309 0.25 2.70 9.70
N SER A 310 -0.98 3.16 9.87
CA SER A 310 -2.17 2.43 9.41
C SER A 310 -3.21 3.38 8.82
N ARG A 311 -2.89 3.94 7.65
CA ARG A 311 -3.89 4.45 6.71
C ARG A 311 -3.65 3.79 5.35
N SER A 312 -4.52 2.83 4.98
CA SER A 312 -4.93 2.48 3.61
C SER A 312 -5.52 1.07 3.58
N ASP A 313 -6.74 0.97 3.06
CA ASP A 313 -7.50 -0.27 2.82
C ASP A 313 -7.02 -1.05 1.58
N ARG A 314 -6.16 -0.46 0.74
CA ARG A 314 -5.83 -1.00 -0.60
C ARG A 314 -5.00 -2.30 -0.58
N PHE A 315 -4.47 -2.71 0.57
CA PHE A 315 -3.67 -3.92 0.73
C PHE A 315 -3.78 -4.52 2.15
N THR A 316 -4.95 -4.41 2.79
CA THR A 316 -5.17 -4.86 4.17
C THR A 316 -4.85 -6.33 4.37
N TYR A 317 -5.24 -7.21 3.45
CA TYR A 317 -4.92 -8.64 3.52
C TYR A 317 -3.41 -8.92 3.45
N VAL A 318 -2.69 -8.25 2.54
CA VAL A 318 -1.22 -8.35 2.41
C VAL A 318 -0.55 -7.90 3.70
N ARG A 319 -1.01 -6.78 4.27
CA ARG A 319 -0.48 -6.27 5.55
C ARG A 319 -0.76 -7.23 6.70
N SER A 320 -1.98 -7.79 6.77
CA SER A 320 -2.37 -8.78 7.79
C SER A 320 -1.40 -9.98 7.75
N GLU A 321 -1.24 -10.61 6.59
CA GLU A 321 -0.35 -11.75 6.41
C GLU A 321 1.12 -11.40 6.71
N TYR A 322 1.56 -10.19 6.35
CA TYR A 322 2.91 -9.74 6.66
C TYR A 322 3.15 -9.62 8.17
N LEU A 323 2.20 -9.03 8.91
CA LEU A 323 2.32 -8.85 10.36
C LEU A 323 2.32 -10.19 11.08
N LYS A 324 1.48 -11.14 10.65
CA LYS A 324 1.49 -12.52 11.17
C LYS A 324 2.82 -13.22 10.93
N ALA A 325 3.47 -12.95 9.80
CA ALA A 325 4.76 -13.52 9.43
C ALA A 325 5.98 -12.82 10.07
N ASN A 326 5.79 -11.63 10.64
CA ASN A 326 6.88 -10.82 11.15
C ASN A 326 7.43 -11.36 12.48
N CYS A 327 8.73 -11.62 12.55
CA CYS A 327 9.42 -12.20 13.72
C CYS A 327 10.26 -11.20 14.55
N LYS A 328 10.23 -9.91 14.21
CA LYS A 328 11.01 -8.84 14.87
C LYS A 328 10.13 -7.74 15.46
N LEU A 329 8.82 -7.77 15.25
CA LEU A 329 7.90 -6.73 15.70
C LEU A 329 7.94 -6.60 17.24
N THR A 330 8.29 -5.40 17.69
CA THR A 330 8.33 -4.99 19.10
C THR A 330 7.27 -3.95 19.44
N HIS A 331 6.92 -3.10 18.46
CA HIS A 331 5.92 -2.04 18.61
C HIS A 331 4.92 -2.12 17.46
N LEU A 332 3.63 -2.19 17.79
CA LEU A 332 2.54 -2.16 16.83
C LEU A 332 1.57 -1.04 17.20
N SER A 333 1.35 -0.10 16.27
CA SER A 333 0.26 0.86 16.36
C SER A 333 -0.75 0.60 15.25
N TRP A 334 -2.00 0.41 15.65
CA TRP A 334 -3.11 0.09 14.76
C TRP A 334 -4.15 1.21 14.80
N PHE A 335 -4.30 1.90 13.68
CA PHE A 335 -5.19 3.06 13.52
C PHE A 335 -6.44 2.76 12.69
N ALA A 336 -6.44 1.65 11.94
CA ALA A 336 -7.62 1.24 11.17
C ALA A 336 -8.71 0.66 12.08
N ASN A 337 -9.92 0.55 11.54
CA ASN A 337 -11.06 -0.06 12.22
C ASN A 337 -10.73 -1.50 12.64
N LEU A 338 -11.19 -1.89 13.84
CA LEU A 338 -11.07 -3.26 14.35
C LEU A 338 -12.18 -4.17 13.77
N ASP A 339 -12.14 -4.38 12.46
CA ASP A 339 -12.97 -5.40 11.79
C ASP A 339 -12.50 -6.83 12.12
N GLU A 340 -13.19 -7.84 11.61
CA GLU A 340 -12.88 -9.25 11.86
C GLU A 340 -11.44 -9.61 11.47
N LEU A 341 -10.96 -9.10 10.33
CA LEU A 341 -9.60 -9.34 9.86
C LEU A 341 -8.55 -8.67 10.76
N ALA A 342 -8.78 -7.42 11.15
CA ALA A 342 -7.91 -6.68 12.05
C ALA A 342 -7.79 -7.38 13.41
N LEU A 343 -8.93 -7.79 13.99
CA LEU A 343 -8.96 -8.52 15.25
C LEU A 343 -8.21 -9.86 15.15
N ALA A 344 -8.48 -10.66 14.12
CA ALA A 344 -7.77 -11.93 13.89
C ALA A 344 -6.26 -11.72 13.68
N THR A 345 -5.87 -10.62 13.04
CA THR A 345 -4.44 -10.27 12.84
C THR A 345 -3.77 -9.94 14.16
N ILE A 346 -4.36 -9.04 14.95
CA ILE A 346 -3.81 -8.61 16.23
C ILE A 346 -3.77 -9.78 17.22
N GLU A 347 -4.83 -10.60 17.26
CA GLU A 347 -4.89 -11.81 18.07
C GLU A 347 -3.73 -12.76 17.72
N HIS A 348 -3.53 -13.03 16.43
CA HIS A 348 -2.43 -13.89 15.98
C HIS A 348 -1.08 -13.32 16.38
N VAL A 349 -0.84 -12.02 16.17
CA VAL A 349 0.42 -11.36 16.55
C VAL A 349 0.66 -11.43 18.06
N LEU A 350 -0.38 -11.24 18.87
CA LEU A 350 -0.31 -11.38 20.33
C LEU A 350 0.01 -12.82 20.76
N GLN A 351 -0.51 -13.82 20.05
CA GLN A 351 -0.26 -15.23 20.38
C GLN A 351 1.11 -15.73 19.91
N SER A 352 1.57 -15.28 18.73
CA SER A 352 2.78 -15.81 18.09
C SER A 352 4.04 -14.97 18.37
N SER A 353 3.90 -13.69 18.66
CA SER A 353 5.05 -12.82 18.92
C SER A 353 5.57 -12.99 20.34
N HIS A 354 6.86 -13.31 20.45
CA HIS A 354 7.60 -13.30 21.71
C HIS A 354 8.46 -12.04 21.89
N LYS A 355 8.16 -10.98 21.13
CA LYS A 355 8.92 -9.72 21.15
C LYS A 355 8.05 -8.48 21.22
N LEU A 356 6.74 -8.60 21.04
CA LEU A 356 5.85 -7.45 21.10
C LEU A 356 5.81 -6.95 22.54
N VAL A 357 6.29 -5.71 22.73
CA VAL A 357 6.40 -5.03 24.03
C VAL A 357 5.35 -3.92 24.14
N TYR A 358 5.00 -3.31 23.00
CA TYR A 358 4.09 -2.17 22.89
C TYR A 358 2.99 -2.41 21.86
N LEU A 359 1.74 -2.23 22.27
CA LEU A 359 0.56 -2.26 21.41
C LEU A 359 -0.26 -0.98 21.61
N HIS A 360 -0.56 -0.29 20.52
CA HIS A 360 -1.46 0.86 20.50
C HIS A 360 -2.62 0.59 19.57
N LEU A 361 -3.85 0.66 20.10
CA LEU A 361 -5.08 0.53 19.31
C LEU A 361 -5.84 1.86 19.39
N CYS A 362 -6.20 2.45 18.25
CA CYS A 362 -6.91 3.73 18.20
C CYS A 362 -8.38 3.62 17.80
N SER A 363 -8.85 2.44 17.41
CA SER A 363 -10.25 2.22 17.00
C SER A 363 -11.10 1.76 18.19
N GLU A 364 -12.42 1.87 18.04
CA GLU A 364 -13.39 1.39 19.03
C GLU A 364 -13.14 -0.08 19.40
N LEU A 365 -13.03 -0.34 20.71
CA LEU A 365 -12.94 -1.68 21.28
C LEU A 365 -14.34 -2.08 21.78
N CYS A 366 -15.08 -2.77 20.92
CA CYS A 366 -16.46 -3.19 21.18
C CYS A 366 -16.59 -4.65 21.62
N SER A 367 -15.55 -5.49 21.46
CA SER A 367 -15.61 -6.94 21.63
C SER A 367 -14.63 -7.49 22.67
N THR A 368 -14.84 -8.76 23.05
CA THR A 368 -13.97 -9.55 23.91
C THR A 368 -12.94 -10.39 23.13
N SER A 369 -12.84 -10.19 21.80
CA SER A 369 -12.07 -11.06 20.90
C SER A 369 -10.57 -11.10 21.25
N LEU A 370 -10.01 -9.99 21.70
CA LEU A 370 -8.59 -9.91 22.07
C LEU A 370 -8.30 -10.40 23.49
N THR A 371 -9.31 -10.61 24.33
CA THR A 371 -9.14 -10.96 25.75
C THR A 371 -8.28 -12.21 25.95
N PRO A 372 -8.54 -13.35 25.29
CA PRO A 372 -7.75 -14.56 25.52
C PRO A 372 -6.29 -14.38 25.12
N ALA A 373 -6.03 -13.69 23.99
CA ALA A 373 -4.68 -13.44 23.51
C ALA A 373 -3.92 -12.48 24.44
N LEU A 374 -4.56 -11.42 24.93
CA LEU A 374 -3.97 -10.51 25.91
C LEU A 374 -3.68 -11.20 27.25
N GLN A 375 -4.56 -12.09 27.72
CA GLN A 375 -4.33 -12.85 28.95
C GLN A 375 -3.16 -13.83 28.83
N ALA A 376 -3.04 -14.51 27.69
CA ALA A 376 -1.97 -15.48 27.44
C ALA A 376 -0.63 -14.83 27.08
N ASN A 377 -0.63 -13.59 26.57
CA ASN A 377 0.59 -12.91 26.15
C ASN A 377 1.49 -12.59 27.35
N CYS A 378 2.76 -12.99 27.24
CA CYS A 378 3.75 -12.85 28.31
C CYS A 378 4.90 -11.87 27.98
N THR A 379 4.76 -11.05 26.92
CA THR A 379 5.82 -10.11 26.50
C THR A 379 5.35 -8.66 26.42
N LEU A 380 4.05 -8.45 26.21
CA LEU A 380 3.43 -7.15 26.12
C LEU A 380 3.44 -6.52 27.51
N THR A 381 4.05 -5.33 27.59
CA THR A 381 4.19 -4.56 28.83
C THR A 381 3.45 -3.23 28.77
N HIS A 382 3.24 -2.69 27.55
CA HIS A 382 2.60 -1.41 27.31
C HIS A 382 1.40 -1.58 26.38
N LEU A 383 0.20 -1.26 26.88
CA LEU A 383 -1.03 -1.22 26.11
C LEU A 383 -1.57 0.21 26.09
N ASN A 384 -1.59 0.83 24.91
CA ASN A 384 -2.14 2.16 24.70
C ASN A 384 -3.51 2.07 24.04
N LEU A 385 -4.52 2.60 24.71
CA LEU A 385 -5.90 2.73 24.25
C LEU A 385 -6.42 4.17 24.41
N GLU A 386 -5.52 5.17 24.52
CA GLU A 386 -5.87 6.59 24.77
C GLU A 386 -6.84 7.15 23.72
N ARG A 387 -6.82 6.62 22.49
CA ARG A 387 -7.70 7.07 21.40
C ARG A 387 -8.83 6.09 21.09
N ALA A 388 -8.87 4.93 21.76
CA ALA A 388 -9.88 3.93 21.52
C ALA A 388 -11.17 4.28 22.27
N ARG A 389 -12.31 4.21 21.57
CA ARG A 389 -13.61 4.22 22.23
C ARG A 389 -13.84 2.87 22.91
N ILE A 390 -13.88 2.81 24.24
CA ILE A 390 -14.06 1.56 24.99
C ILE A 390 -15.51 1.45 25.44
N ARG A 391 -16.25 0.45 24.92
CA ARG A 391 -17.61 0.15 25.38
C ARG A 391 -17.60 -0.67 26.67
N ILE A 392 -18.74 -0.78 27.36
CA ILE A 392 -18.91 -1.55 28.60
C ILE A 392 -18.34 -2.98 28.49
N ALA A 393 -18.61 -3.67 27.37
CA ALA A 393 -18.08 -5.01 27.13
C ALA A 393 -16.55 -5.03 27.03
N GLY A 394 -15.95 -4.07 26.31
CA GLY A 394 -14.51 -3.88 26.22
C GLY A 394 -13.87 -3.54 27.57
N ALA A 395 -14.52 -2.71 28.38
CA ALA A 395 -14.05 -2.36 29.73
C ALA A 395 -14.06 -3.58 30.67
N LYS A 396 -15.13 -4.38 30.65
CA LYS A 396 -15.21 -5.64 31.42
C LYS A 396 -14.12 -6.62 30.99
N ALA A 397 -13.93 -6.78 29.68
CA ALA A 397 -12.85 -7.60 29.11
C ALA A 397 -11.46 -7.14 29.57
N LEU A 398 -11.19 -5.84 29.53
CA LEU A 398 -9.92 -5.29 29.98
C LEU A 398 -9.71 -5.54 31.49
N GLY A 399 -10.75 -5.39 32.31
CA GLY A 399 -10.69 -5.76 33.73
C GLY A 399 -10.28 -7.22 33.94
N GLN A 400 -10.83 -8.16 33.14
CA GLN A 400 -10.44 -9.57 33.19
C GLN A 400 -8.99 -9.81 32.73
N VAL A 401 -8.50 -9.05 31.75
CA VAL A 401 -7.09 -9.10 31.32
C VAL A 401 -6.19 -8.67 32.48
N LEU A 402 -6.49 -7.55 33.13
CA LEU A 402 -5.66 -7.00 34.20
C LEU A 402 -5.64 -7.87 35.47
N GLN A 403 -6.68 -8.66 35.71
CA GLN A 403 -6.72 -9.58 36.85
C GLN A 403 -5.81 -10.80 36.69
N SER A 404 -5.50 -11.23 35.46
CA SER A 404 -4.76 -12.47 35.20
C SER A 404 -3.43 -12.27 34.47
N ASN A 405 -3.28 -11.20 33.70
CA ASN A 405 -2.04 -10.88 33.02
C ASN A 405 -1.05 -10.23 34.00
N CYS A 406 0.14 -10.82 34.15
CA CYS A 406 1.18 -10.34 35.06
C CYS A 406 2.33 -9.59 34.35
N THR A 407 2.25 -9.36 33.04
CA THR A 407 3.33 -8.76 32.25
C THR A 407 3.03 -7.33 31.81
N LEU A 408 1.75 -6.99 31.65
CA LEU A 408 1.31 -5.62 31.43
C LEU A 408 1.65 -4.76 32.66
N THR A 409 2.46 -3.74 32.44
CA THR A 409 2.94 -2.80 33.48
C THR A 409 2.42 -1.39 33.26
N HIS A 410 2.08 -1.04 32.01
CA HIS A 410 1.60 0.27 31.63
C HIS A 410 0.33 0.14 30.78
N LEU A 411 -0.71 0.86 31.19
CA LEU A 411 -1.98 0.96 30.49
C LEU A 411 -2.33 2.44 30.33
N SER A 412 -2.56 2.89 29.11
CA SER A 412 -3.06 4.25 28.82
C SER A 412 -4.51 4.19 28.36
N LEU A 413 -5.40 4.87 29.07
CA LEU A 413 -6.82 5.00 28.76
C LEU A 413 -7.18 6.48 28.75
N LEU A 414 -8.07 6.89 27.84
CA LEU A 414 -8.80 8.14 27.95
C LEU A 414 -10.25 7.80 28.31
N VAL A 415 -10.66 8.10 29.54
CA VAL A 415 -12.05 7.95 29.94
C VAL A 415 -12.81 9.18 29.46
N THR A 416 -13.53 9.05 28.35
CA THR A 416 -14.56 10.04 27.98
C THR A 416 -15.77 9.80 28.87
N ARG A 417 -16.16 10.83 29.64
CA ARG A 417 -17.33 10.79 30.53
C ARG A 417 -18.63 10.57 29.76
#